data_AF-A0A0N4WAS5-F1
#
_entry.id   AF-A0A0N4WAS5-F1
#
_cell.length_a   1.000
_cell.length_b   1.000
_cell.length_c   1.000
_cell.angle_alpha   90.00
_cell.angle_beta   90.00
_cell.angle_gamma   90.00
#
_symmetry.space_group_name_H-M   'P 1'
#
loop_
_entity.id
_entity.type
_entity.pdbx_description
1 polymer ?
#
loop_
_entity_poly.entity_id
_entity_poly.type
_entity_poly.pdbx_seq_one_letter_code
_entity_poly.pdbx_strand_id
1 'polypeptide(L)'
;MSVTEPEFRRALADFVSKIDQIGRTERWTLHKSDLGICAKQSVMVKWRKEVVNRQVHVTYNPTYCVPVLWFNFYRRDGTPLTSSEIMEISGNEDSMEISQYISLNEHPILGVLFYNIHPCKTKDIMNELSGKGNYIAKWLSVYGAPIGLAPPDALFTSKALSQRSEDASQSSDDGSLSTLEM
;
A
#
# COMPACT_ATOMS: atom_id res chain seq x y z
N MET A 1 11.33 9.50 -10.37
CA MET A 1 11.37 8.55 -11.49
C MET A 1 9.97 8.44 -12.05
N SER A 2 9.79 8.47 -13.36
CA SER A 2 8.52 8.06 -13.99
C SER A 2 8.56 6.55 -14.28
N VAL A 3 7.40 5.92 -14.35
CA VAL A 3 7.26 4.49 -14.67
C VAL A 3 6.30 4.33 -15.84
N THR A 4 6.60 3.42 -16.76
CA THR A 4 5.67 3.08 -17.83
C THR A 4 4.45 2.34 -17.26
N GLU A 5 3.33 2.35 -17.98
CA GLU A 5 2.13 1.64 -17.54
C GLU A 5 2.34 0.13 -17.32
N PRO A 6 3.07 -0.61 -18.19
CA PRO A 6 3.38 -2.02 -17.94
C PRO A 6 4.24 -2.24 -16.69
N GLU A 7 5.19 -1.34 -16.40
CA GLU A 7 6.00 -1.39 -15.18
C GLU A 7 5.16 -1.12 -13.95
N PHE A 8 4.30 -0.10 -13.99
CA PHE A 8 3.33 0.18 -12.94
C PHE A 8 2.44 -1.04 -12.66
N ARG A 9 1.87 -1.64 -13.70
CA ARG A 9 1.00 -2.82 -13.58
C ARG A 9 1.71 -3.99 -12.89
N ARG A 10 2.96 -4.27 -13.28
CA ARG A 10 3.80 -5.32 -12.66
C ARG A 10 4.11 -5.00 -11.20
N ALA A 11 4.55 -3.76 -10.92
CA ALA A 11 4.88 -3.34 -9.56
C ALA A 11 3.65 -3.36 -8.64
N LEU A 12 2.48 -2.92 -9.13
CA LEU A 12 1.23 -2.95 -8.37
C LEU A 12 0.78 -4.38 -8.06
N ALA A 13 0.90 -5.29 -9.03
CA ALA A 13 0.54 -6.69 -8.83
C ALA A 13 1.49 -7.39 -7.82
N ASP A 14 2.80 -7.16 -7.96
CA ASP A 14 3.81 -7.65 -7.02
C ASP A 14 3.57 -7.11 -5.60
N PHE A 15 3.24 -5.82 -5.47
CA PHE A 15 2.90 -5.20 -4.19
C PHE A 15 1.73 -5.90 -3.50
N VAL A 16 0.60 -6.07 -4.20
CA VAL A 16 -0.59 -6.71 -3.61
C VAL A 16 -0.32 -8.16 -3.24
N SER A 17 0.38 -8.92 -4.11
CA SER A 17 0.75 -10.31 -3.83
C SER A 17 1.62 -10.45 -2.58
N LYS A 18 2.63 -9.59 -2.43
CA LYS A 18 3.51 -9.62 -1.25
C LYS A 18 2.79 -9.22 0.03
N ILE A 19 1.89 -8.22 -0.02
CA ILE A 19 1.06 -7.87 1.14
C ILE A 19 0.22 -9.06 1.60
N ASP A 20 -0.41 -9.76 0.66
CA ASP A 20 -1.26 -10.92 0.96
C ASP A 20 -0.46 -12.04 1.66
N GLN A 21 0.76 -12.31 1.20
CA GLN A 21 1.67 -13.28 1.80
C GLN A 21 2.15 -12.92 3.21
N ILE A 22 2.24 -11.63 3.54
CA ILE A 22 2.65 -11.17 4.88
C ILE A 22 1.56 -11.46 5.93
N GLY A 23 0.33 -11.80 5.50
CA GLY A 23 -0.73 -12.28 6.40
C GLY A 23 -1.27 -11.24 7.39
N ARG A 24 -1.13 -9.95 7.08
CA ARG A 24 -1.64 -8.85 7.94
C ARG A 24 -3.11 -8.54 7.68
N THR A 25 -3.76 -7.94 8.68
CA THR A 25 -5.17 -7.50 8.68
C THR A 25 -5.51 -6.48 7.60
N GLU A 26 -4.54 -5.77 7.05
CA GLU A 26 -4.75 -4.68 6.09
C GLU A 26 -4.66 -5.16 4.63
N ARG A 27 -5.67 -5.94 4.22
CA ARG A 27 -5.72 -6.56 2.89
C ARG A 27 -5.80 -5.52 1.76
N TRP A 28 -4.98 -5.72 0.75
CA TRP A 28 -5.08 -5.04 -0.54
C TRP A 28 -5.71 -5.96 -1.58
N THR A 29 -6.51 -5.39 -2.48
CA THR A 29 -7.14 -6.13 -3.58
C THR A 29 -6.86 -5.46 -4.91
N LEU A 30 -6.60 -6.25 -5.96
CA LEU A 30 -6.48 -5.73 -7.32
C LEU A 30 -7.85 -5.76 -7.98
N HIS A 31 -8.25 -4.62 -8.52
CA HIS A 31 -9.43 -4.46 -9.34
C HIS A 31 -9.01 -4.09 -10.76
N LYS A 32 -9.58 -4.78 -11.74
CA LYS A 32 -9.34 -4.56 -13.18
C LYS A 32 -10.68 -4.25 -13.83
N SER A 33 -10.69 -3.22 -14.67
CA SER A 33 -11.81 -2.85 -15.53
C SER A 33 -11.28 -2.36 -16.88
N ASP A 34 -12.20 -2.06 -17.80
CA ASP A 34 -11.85 -1.47 -19.10
C ASP A 34 -11.20 -0.08 -18.96
N LEU A 35 -11.47 0.61 -17.84
CA LEU A 35 -10.89 1.92 -17.51
C LEU A 35 -9.49 1.83 -16.87
N GLY A 36 -9.02 0.62 -16.53
CA GLY A 36 -7.67 0.40 -16.03
C GLY A 36 -7.58 -0.57 -14.86
N ILE A 37 -6.43 -0.56 -14.18
CA ILE A 37 -6.19 -1.34 -12.97
C ILE A 37 -6.08 -0.40 -11.78
N CYS A 38 -6.60 -0.83 -10.63
CA CYS A 38 -6.32 -0.18 -9.36
C CYS A 38 -6.16 -1.19 -8.23
N ALA A 39 -5.29 -0.85 -7.28
CA ALA A 39 -5.23 -1.56 -6.00
C ALA A 39 -6.12 -0.82 -5.00
N LYS A 40 -6.91 -1.55 -4.22
CA LYS A 40 -7.85 -1.01 -3.25
C LYS A 40 -7.58 -1.56 -1.85
N GLN A 41 -7.69 -0.69 -0.85
CA GLN A 41 -7.64 -1.03 0.57
C GLN A 41 -8.81 -0.35 1.29
N SER A 42 -9.44 -1.05 2.23
CA SER A 42 -10.42 -0.48 3.16
C SER A 42 -10.14 -1.01 4.56
N VAL A 43 -9.81 -0.11 5.48
CA VAL A 43 -9.38 -0.46 6.85
C VAL A 43 -10.03 0.47 7.87
N MET A 44 -10.43 -0.09 9.01
CA MET A 44 -10.89 0.68 10.16
C MET A 44 -9.68 1.23 10.93
N VAL A 45 -9.58 2.55 11.02
CA VAL A 45 -8.49 3.24 11.72
C VAL A 45 -9.06 4.08 12.86
N LYS A 46 -8.28 4.23 13.93
CA LYS A 46 -8.61 5.16 15.01
C LYS A 46 -8.25 6.57 14.57
N TRP A 47 -9.18 7.50 14.71
CA TRP A 47 -8.93 8.91 14.53
C TRP A 47 -9.64 9.67 15.66
N ARG A 48 -8.89 10.46 16.43
CA ARG A 48 -9.35 11.05 17.70
C ARG A 48 -9.92 9.95 18.63
N LYS A 49 -11.16 10.10 19.09
CA LYS A 49 -11.88 9.13 19.95
C LYS A 49 -12.85 8.25 19.15
N GLU A 50 -12.76 8.26 17.82
CA GLU A 50 -13.67 7.55 16.92
C GLU A 50 -12.93 6.51 16.07
N VAL A 51 -13.69 5.63 15.44
CA VAL A 51 -13.19 4.68 14.44
C VAL A 51 -13.80 5.03 13.10
N VAL A 52 -12.95 5.33 12.13
CA VAL A 52 -13.32 5.69 10.76
C VAL A 52 -12.82 4.64 9.78
N ASN A 53 -13.56 4.43 8.70
CA ASN A 53 -13.17 3.59 7.58
C ASN A 53 -12.31 4.41 6.60
N ARG A 54 -11.02 4.11 6.51
CA ARG A 54 -10.13 4.67 5.48
C ARG A 54 -10.22 3.81 4.23
N GLN A 55 -10.66 4.40 3.13
CA GLN A 55 -10.65 3.78 1.81
C GLN A 55 -9.55 4.40 0.97
N VAL A 56 -8.74 3.56 0.32
CA VAL A 56 -7.59 4.00 -0.48
C VAL A 56 -7.54 3.23 -1.78
N HIS A 57 -7.37 3.95 -2.89
CA HIS A 57 -7.08 3.37 -4.18
C HIS A 57 -5.77 3.92 -4.76
N VAL A 58 -5.05 3.07 -5.49
CA VAL A 58 -3.86 3.44 -6.26
C VAL A 58 -4.14 3.19 -7.74
N THR A 59 -4.07 4.25 -8.54
CA THR A 59 -4.25 4.19 -10.01
C THR A 59 -3.00 4.68 -10.72
N TYR A 60 -2.97 4.53 -12.05
CA TYR A 60 -1.94 5.12 -12.91
C TYR A 60 -2.43 6.42 -13.54
N ASN A 61 -1.56 7.43 -13.64
CA ASN A 61 -1.80 8.62 -14.43
C ASN A 61 -0.92 8.59 -15.70
N PRO A 62 -1.50 8.50 -16.90
CA PRO A 62 -0.75 8.39 -18.14
C PRO A 62 -0.03 9.68 -18.53
N THR A 63 -0.55 10.85 -18.15
CA THR A 63 0.07 12.14 -18.45
C THR A 63 1.37 12.34 -17.71
N TYR A 64 1.40 12.01 -16.42
CA TYR A 64 2.60 12.13 -15.57
C TYR A 64 3.46 10.86 -15.56
N CYS A 65 2.94 9.73 -16.06
CA CYS A 65 3.58 8.42 -16.02
C CYS A 65 3.99 8.01 -14.59
N VAL A 66 3.05 8.13 -13.65
CA VAL A 66 3.25 7.88 -12.21
C VAL A 66 1.96 7.36 -11.55
N PRO A 67 2.05 6.71 -10.38
CA PRO A 67 0.90 6.39 -9.55
C PRO A 67 0.19 7.64 -8.99
N VAL A 68 -1.11 7.51 -8.73
CA VAL A 68 -1.93 8.52 -8.02
C VAL A 68 -2.63 7.85 -6.85
N LEU A 69 -2.60 8.51 -5.70
CA LEU A 69 -3.30 8.09 -4.49
C LEU A 69 -4.68 8.72 -4.46
N TRP A 70 -5.70 7.91 -4.28
CA TRP A 70 -7.08 8.32 -4.06
C TRP A 70 -7.52 7.83 -2.70
N PHE A 71 -8.24 8.65 -1.94
CA PHE A 71 -8.72 8.24 -0.63
C PHE A 71 -9.99 8.96 -0.21
N ASN A 72 -10.71 8.32 0.72
CA ASN A 72 -11.81 8.89 1.47
C ASN A 72 -11.80 8.28 2.88
N PHE A 73 -12.40 8.99 3.83
CA PHE A 73 -12.64 8.50 5.17
C PHE A 73 -14.13 8.59 5.47
N TYR A 74 -14.69 7.52 6.03
CA TYR A 74 -16.11 7.46 6.38
C TYR A 74 -16.28 7.12 7.86
N ARG A 75 -17.22 7.77 8.53
CA ARG A 75 -17.67 7.39 9.87
C ARG A 75 -18.46 6.08 9.81
N ARG A 76 -18.76 5.49 10.97
CA ARG A 76 -19.50 4.22 11.07
C ARG A 76 -20.91 4.26 10.47
N ASP A 77 -21.51 5.45 10.46
CA ASP A 77 -22.81 5.73 9.86
C ASP A 77 -22.75 5.93 8.33
N GLY A 78 -21.55 5.86 7.74
CA GLY A 78 -21.31 6.09 6.31
C GLY A 78 -21.08 7.55 5.93
N THR A 79 -21.12 8.49 6.89
CA THR A 79 -20.90 9.91 6.59
C THR A 79 -19.42 10.16 6.26
N PRO A 80 -19.09 10.79 5.10
CA PRO A 80 -17.71 11.12 4.79
C PRO A 80 -17.16 12.18 5.77
N LEU A 81 -15.85 12.12 6.02
CA LEU A 81 -15.16 13.22 6.70
C LEU A 81 -15.13 14.46 5.80
N THR A 82 -15.21 15.63 6.43
CA THR A 82 -15.16 16.92 5.75
C THR A 82 -13.72 17.27 5.33
N SER A 83 -13.56 18.19 4.38
CA SER A 83 -12.22 18.65 3.96
C SER A 83 -11.38 19.15 5.14
N SER A 84 -11.98 19.85 6.12
CA SER A 84 -11.25 20.31 7.30
C SER A 84 -10.69 19.15 8.13
N GLU A 85 -11.47 18.08 8.28
CA GLU A 85 -11.06 16.90 9.04
C GLU A 85 -10.00 16.08 8.28
N ILE A 86 -10.09 16.04 6.95
CA ILE A 86 -9.06 15.44 6.09
C ILE A 86 -7.73 16.19 6.22
N MET A 87 -7.76 17.52 6.23
CA MET A 87 -6.55 18.33 6.42
C MET A 87 -5.95 18.14 7.81
N GLU A 88 -6.78 17.97 8.84
CA GLU A 88 -6.30 17.64 10.19
C GLU A 88 -5.62 16.27 10.24
N ILE A 89 -6.18 15.25 9.60
CA ILE A 89 -5.53 13.94 9.45
C ILE A 89 -4.17 14.08 8.75
N SER A 90 -4.11 14.96 7.74
CA SER A 90 -2.94 15.18 6.87
C SER A 90 -1.88 16.14 7.42
N GLY A 91 -2.18 16.80 8.54
CA GLY A 91 -1.43 17.93 9.08
C GLY A 91 -0.37 17.57 10.13
N ASN A 92 0.05 16.31 10.25
CA ASN A 92 1.19 15.98 11.10
C ASN A 92 2.47 16.68 10.58
N GLU A 93 3.31 17.20 11.48
CA GLU A 93 4.40 18.14 11.16
C GLU A 93 5.39 17.62 10.10
N ASP A 94 5.59 16.30 9.99
CA ASP A 94 6.50 15.69 9.01
C ASP A 94 5.90 15.50 7.59
N SER A 95 4.59 15.70 7.41
CA SER A 95 3.90 15.48 6.11
C SER A 95 3.50 16.76 5.37
N MET A 96 3.88 17.93 5.89
CA MET A 96 3.37 19.24 5.46
C MET A 96 3.66 19.61 3.99
N GLU A 97 4.65 19.02 3.32
CA GLU A 97 4.95 19.39 1.93
C GLU A 97 4.00 18.73 0.90
N ILE A 98 3.56 17.48 1.15
CA ILE A 98 2.77 16.74 0.17
C ILE A 98 1.26 16.92 0.40
N SER A 99 0.84 17.15 1.65
CA SER A 99 -0.56 17.39 1.98
C SER A 99 -1.14 18.65 1.31
N GLN A 100 -0.29 19.61 0.95
CA GLN A 100 -0.68 20.81 0.18
C GLN A 100 -1.21 20.49 -1.22
N TYR A 101 -0.88 19.32 -1.76
CA TYR A 101 -1.36 18.87 -3.07
C TYR A 101 -2.63 18.03 -2.98
N ILE A 102 -3.28 17.96 -1.81
CA ILE A 102 -4.56 17.27 -1.63
C ILE A 102 -5.69 18.08 -2.26
N SER A 103 -6.48 17.44 -3.11
CA SER A 103 -7.67 18.05 -3.73
C SER A 103 -8.77 17.02 -3.98
N LEU A 104 -10.03 17.47 -4.05
CA LEU A 104 -11.17 16.60 -4.35
C LEU A 104 -11.39 16.54 -5.86
N ASN A 105 -11.43 15.33 -6.43
CA ASN A 105 -11.63 15.12 -7.86
C ASN A 105 -12.46 13.87 -8.12
N GLU A 106 -12.94 13.73 -9.35
CA GLU A 106 -13.63 12.52 -9.82
C GLU A 106 -12.64 11.37 -9.99
N HIS A 107 -12.94 10.22 -9.37
CA HIS A 107 -12.09 9.04 -9.46
C HIS A 107 -12.17 8.40 -10.86
N PRO A 108 -11.04 8.18 -11.57
CA PRO A 108 -11.02 7.87 -13.00
C PRO A 108 -11.68 6.53 -13.37
N ILE A 109 -11.79 5.60 -12.40
CA ILE A 109 -12.42 4.29 -12.61
C ILE A 109 -13.84 4.23 -12.04
N LEU A 110 -14.16 5.07 -11.05
CA LEU A 110 -15.42 4.94 -10.29
C LEU A 110 -16.43 6.05 -10.61
N GLY A 111 -16.00 7.17 -11.20
CA GLY A 111 -16.88 8.29 -11.54
C GLY A 111 -17.46 9.03 -10.32
N VAL A 112 -16.87 8.85 -9.13
CA VAL A 112 -17.33 9.47 -7.87
C VAL A 112 -16.20 10.26 -7.22
N LEU A 113 -16.56 11.20 -6.35
CA LEU A 113 -15.61 12.10 -5.70
C LEU A 113 -14.72 11.37 -4.68
N PHE A 114 -13.41 11.53 -4.87
CA PHE A 114 -12.37 11.07 -3.95
C PHE A 114 -11.37 12.20 -3.76
N TYR A 115 -10.78 12.29 -2.56
CA TYR A 115 -9.58 13.09 -2.41
C TYR A 115 -8.44 12.40 -3.15
N ASN A 116 -7.58 13.19 -3.78
CA ASN A 116 -6.32 12.72 -4.34
C ASN A 116 -5.17 13.62 -3.93
N ILE A 117 -3.95 13.09 -4.07
CA ILE A 117 -2.74 13.88 -4.03
C ILE A 117 -2.28 14.11 -5.46
N HIS A 118 -2.18 15.37 -5.87
CA HIS A 118 -1.79 15.71 -7.23
C HIS A 118 -0.38 15.19 -7.57
N PRO A 119 -0.18 14.50 -8.71
CA PRO A 119 1.06 13.78 -9.00
C PRO A 119 2.23 14.65 -9.49
N CYS A 120 2.09 15.98 -9.54
CA CYS A 120 3.08 16.86 -10.17
C CYS A 120 4.48 16.76 -9.59
N LYS A 121 4.61 16.44 -8.29
CA LYS A 121 5.90 16.27 -7.61
C LYS A 121 6.39 14.82 -7.55
N THR A 122 5.58 13.85 -8.00
CA THR A 122 5.90 12.43 -7.84
C THR A 122 7.18 12.04 -8.57
N LYS A 123 7.40 12.59 -9.77
CA LYS A 123 8.61 12.29 -10.52
C LYS A 123 9.87 12.76 -9.79
N ASP A 124 9.86 13.96 -9.20
CA ASP A 124 11.04 14.52 -8.54
C ASP A 124 11.32 13.76 -7.25
N ILE A 125 10.31 13.59 -6.39
CA ILE A 125 10.40 12.84 -5.13
C ILE A 125 10.90 11.40 -5.38
N MET A 126 10.32 10.70 -6.35
CA MET A 126 10.72 9.32 -6.65
C MET A 126 12.11 9.22 -7.30
N ASN A 127 12.71 10.31 -7.77
CA ASN A 127 14.12 10.31 -8.23
C ASN A 127 15.09 10.40 -7.06
N GLU A 128 14.70 11.12 -6.01
CA GLU A 128 15.52 11.29 -4.80
C GLU A 128 15.48 10.04 -3.91
N LEU A 129 14.37 9.29 -3.95
CA LEU A 129 14.21 8.03 -3.23
C LEU A 129 15.11 6.92 -3.80
N SER A 130 16.28 6.77 -3.18
CA SER A 130 17.22 5.69 -3.43
C SER A 130 16.76 4.37 -2.77
N GLY A 131 17.30 3.24 -3.25
CA GLY A 131 17.08 1.93 -2.64
C GLY A 131 16.34 0.92 -3.54
N LYS A 132 16.62 -0.37 -3.29
CA LYS A 132 15.98 -1.51 -3.94
C LYS A 132 14.62 -1.79 -3.30
N GLY A 133 13.69 -2.38 -4.05
CA GLY A 133 12.37 -2.72 -3.54
C GLY A 133 11.27 -2.41 -4.54
N ASN A 134 10.04 -2.73 -4.16
CA ASN A 134 8.88 -2.48 -5.00
C ASN A 134 8.62 -0.96 -5.16
N TYR A 135 8.43 -0.49 -6.40
CA TYR A 135 8.20 0.93 -6.68
C TYR A 135 6.96 1.50 -5.97
N ILE A 136 5.86 0.74 -5.94
CA ILE A 136 4.61 1.15 -5.27
C ILE A 136 4.81 1.25 -3.77
N ALA A 137 5.56 0.32 -3.17
CA ALA A 137 5.89 0.41 -1.74
C ALA A 137 6.66 1.71 -1.42
N LYS A 138 7.74 2.01 -2.17
CA LYS A 138 8.52 3.24 -1.97
C LYS A 138 7.70 4.52 -2.19
N TRP A 139 6.83 4.51 -3.20
CA TRP A 139 5.93 5.63 -3.43
C TRP A 139 4.92 5.78 -2.29
N LEU A 140 4.35 4.68 -1.80
CA LEU A 140 3.34 4.67 -0.75
C LEU A 140 3.89 5.10 0.62
N SER A 141 5.17 4.85 0.92
CA SER A 141 5.78 5.34 2.17
C SER A 141 5.82 6.87 2.25
N VAL A 142 5.79 7.55 1.11
CA VAL A 142 5.77 9.02 1.05
C VAL A 142 4.34 9.54 0.86
N TYR A 143 3.62 9.03 -0.13
CA TYR A 143 2.28 9.52 -0.46
C TYR A 143 1.19 9.02 0.49
N GLY A 144 1.40 7.89 1.16
CA GLY A 144 0.48 7.36 2.16
C GLY A 144 0.65 8.00 3.55
N ALA A 145 1.83 8.56 3.85
CA ALA A 145 2.13 9.11 5.17
C ALA A 145 1.13 10.19 5.65
N PRO A 146 0.70 11.16 4.82
CA PRO A 146 -0.31 12.14 5.22
C PRO A 146 -1.63 11.50 5.69
N ILE A 147 -1.98 10.31 5.19
CA ILE A 147 -3.24 9.65 5.56
C ILE A 147 -3.03 8.49 6.55
N GLY A 148 -1.88 8.46 7.23
CA GLY A 148 -1.48 7.43 8.18
C GLY A 148 -1.31 6.05 7.54
N LEU A 149 -1.03 6.00 6.24
CA LEU A 149 -0.83 4.76 5.49
C LEU A 149 0.65 4.54 5.23
N ALA A 150 1.18 3.41 5.69
CA ALA A 150 2.55 3.00 5.41
C ALA A 150 2.58 1.56 4.87
N PRO A 151 3.40 1.27 3.86
CA PRO A 151 3.70 -0.09 3.47
C PRO A 151 4.45 -0.83 4.59
N PRO A 152 4.28 -2.16 4.75
CA PRO A 152 5.07 -2.94 5.69
C PRO A 152 6.56 -2.96 5.33
N ASP A 153 7.43 -2.93 6.35
CA ASP A 153 8.90 -2.91 6.18
C ASP A 153 9.45 -4.08 5.37
N ALA A 154 8.77 -5.23 5.44
CA ALA A 154 9.10 -6.43 4.67
C ALA A 154 9.08 -6.21 3.15
N LEU A 155 8.42 -5.15 2.65
CA LEU A 155 8.41 -4.80 1.22
C LEU A 155 9.67 -4.07 0.75
N PHE A 156 10.50 -3.59 1.67
CA PHE A 156 11.76 -2.90 1.36
C PHE A 156 12.99 -3.81 1.43
N THR A 157 12.85 -5.01 2.00
CA THR A 157 13.95 -5.97 2.11
C THR A 157 13.95 -6.95 0.94
N SER A 158 15.10 -7.15 0.32
CA SER A 158 15.26 -8.03 -0.86
C SER A 158 15.22 -9.54 -0.54
N LYS A 159 15.01 -9.91 0.72
CA LYS A 159 14.89 -11.30 1.17
C LYS A 159 13.42 -11.61 1.46
N ALA A 160 12.65 -11.79 0.40
CA ALA A 160 11.33 -12.41 0.52
C ALA A 160 11.54 -13.87 0.97
N LEU A 161 11.11 -14.18 2.21
CA LEU A 161 10.42 -15.42 2.59
C LEU A 161 10.89 -16.67 1.84
N SER A 162 12.16 -17.05 2.03
CA SER A 162 12.70 -18.35 1.63
C SER A 162 13.42 -18.91 2.84
N GLN A 163 12.65 -19.33 3.85
CA GLN A 163 13.09 -20.13 5.02
C GLN A 163 11.87 -20.36 5.93
N ARG A 164 10.90 -21.17 5.47
CA ARG A 164 9.92 -21.79 6.40
C ARG A 164 9.48 -23.19 5.98
N SER A 165 10.11 -23.78 4.95
CA SER A 165 9.78 -25.12 4.45
C SER A 165 10.87 -26.17 4.69
N GLU A 166 12.00 -25.84 5.32
CA GLU A 166 13.11 -26.80 5.51
C GLU A 166 13.21 -27.39 6.92
N ASP A 167 12.62 -26.76 7.95
CA ASP A 167 12.68 -27.29 9.33
C ASP A 167 11.64 -28.37 9.65
N ALA A 168 10.68 -28.64 8.76
CA ALA A 168 9.66 -29.66 8.99
C ALA A 168 10.06 -31.07 8.50
N SER A 169 11.20 -31.20 7.82
CA SER A 169 11.64 -32.45 7.17
C SER A 169 12.65 -33.27 7.98
N GLN A 170 13.09 -32.79 9.15
CA GLN A 170 14.07 -33.48 10.01
C GLN A 170 13.47 -33.89 11.36
N SER A 171 12.29 -34.50 11.35
CA SER A 171 11.78 -35.22 12.53
C SER A 171 11.08 -36.51 12.11
N SER A 172 11.85 -37.42 11.52
CA SER A 172 11.44 -38.82 11.33
C SER A 172 12.68 -39.66 11.03
N ASP A 173 13.34 -40.10 12.08
CA ASP A 173 13.99 -41.41 12.24
C ASP A 173 15.11 -41.28 13.28
N ASP A 174 14.89 -41.88 14.46
CA ASP A 174 15.67 -43.06 14.83
C ASP A 174 15.13 -43.61 16.15
N GLY A 175 14.40 -44.71 16.03
CA GLY A 175 13.76 -45.39 17.15
C GLY A 175 13.54 -46.85 16.83
N SER A 176 14.63 -47.63 16.67
CA SER A 176 14.60 -49.08 16.93
C SER A 176 16.00 -49.69 17.11
N LEU A 177 16.30 -50.03 18.36
CA LEU A 177 16.92 -51.28 18.86
C LEU A 177 17.74 -52.16 17.88
N SER A 178 19.01 -52.40 18.24
CA SER A 178 19.64 -53.73 18.14
C SER A 178 20.75 -53.96 19.19
N THR A 179 20.45 -54.80 20.17
CA THR A 179 21.09 -56.09 20.50
C THR A 179 22.62 -56.30 20.37
N LEU A 180 23.21 -56.65 21.53
CA LEU A 180 24.35 -57.55 21.86
C LEU A 180 25.85 -57.15 21.75
N GLU A 181 26.58 -57.75 22.72
CA GLU A 181 28.04 -57.92 22.98
C GLU A 181 28.71 -56.80 23.80
N MET A 182 29.30 -57.02 24.99
CA MET A 182 29.77 -58.21 25.74
C MET A 182 29.36 -58.17 27.22
#